data_AF-A0A2A2B036-F1
#
_entry.id   AF-A0A2A2B036-F1
#
_cell.length_a   1.000
_cell.length_b   1.000
_cell.length_c   1.000
_cell.angle_alpha   90.00
_cell.angle_beta   90.00
_cell.angle_gamma   90.00
#
_symmetry.space_group_name_H-M   'P 1'
#
loop_
_entity.id
_entity.type
_entity.pdbx_description
1 polymer ?
#
loop_
_entity_poly.entity_id
_entity_poly.type
_entity_poly.pdbx_seq_one_letter_code
_entity_poly.pdbx_strand_id
1 'polypeptide(L)'
;MKSILNKTHLAVLASVALAACATSSFAETLKGRIDVANQSNKTLVVAGITFQTNAETDYSEELQAFANLKQGQKVSVEFDRSGSNVYTAKRITLEE
;
A
#
# COMPACT_ATOMS: atom_id res chain seq x y z
N MET A 1 -14.14 -25.16 -59.78
CA MET A 1 -12.74 -25.46 -59.41
C MET A 1 -11.84 -24.39 -60.02
N LYS A 2 -11.00 -23.75 -59.19
CA LYS A 2 -9.99 -22.69 -59.49
C LYS A 2 -10.60 -21.34 -59.94
N SER A 3 -10.13 -20.16 -59.54
CA SER A 3 -9.05 -19.73 -58.65
C SER A 3 -9.24 -18.21 -58.50
N ILE A 4 -9.21 -17.66 -57.28
CA ILE A 4 -8.92 -16.23 -57.10
C ILE A 4 -8.07 -16.09 -55.83
N LEU A 5 -6.76 -16.33 -55.99
CA LEU A 5 -5.76 -15.90 -55.04
C LEU A 5 -5.21 -14.56 -55.52
N ASN A 6 -5.47 -13.47 -54.80
CA ASN A 6 -4.71 -12.24 -54.95
C ASN A 6 -4.08 -11.84 -53.61
N LYS A 7 -2.75 -11.92 -53.60
CA LYS A 7 -1.83 -11.40 -52.59
C LYS A 7 -1.87 -9.87 -52.60
N THR A 8 -2.01 -9.24 -51.44
CA THR A 8 -1.35 -7.95 -51.15
C THR A 8 -1.22 -7.80 -49.64
N HIS A 9 0.00 -7.49 -49.22
CA HIS A 9 0.43 -7.30 -47.84
C HIS A 9 -0.14 -6.00 -47.28
N LEU A 10 -0.80 -6.05 -46.12
CA LEU A 10 -0.88 -4.89 -45.23
C LEU A 10 -0.63 -5.35 -43.79
N ALA A 11 0.65 -5.26 -43.41
CA ALA A 11 1.05 -5.25 -42.02
C ALA A 11 0.54 -3.94 -41.39
N VAL A 12 -0.29 -4.05 -40.35
CA VAL A 12 -0.60 -2.93 -39.46
C VAL A 12 -0.07 -3.29 -38.08
N LEU A 13 1.16 -2.82 -37.82
CA LEU A 13 1.74 -2.73 -36.49
C LEU A 13 0.98 -1.65 -35.71
N ALA A 14 0.03 -2.05 -34.88
CA ALA A 14 -0.56 -1.18 -33.88
C ALA A 14 0.13 -1.42 -32.53
N SER A 15 1.30 -0.80 -32.34
CA SER A 15 1.99 -0.80 -31.05
C SER A 15 1.26 0.16 -30.11
N VAL A 16 0.36 -0.37 -29.28
CA VAL A 16 -0.28 0.37 -28.20
C VAL A 16 0.77 0.59 -27.11
N ALA A 17 1.44 1.75 -27.14
CA ALA A 17 2.25 2.20 -26.02
C ALA A 17 1.29 2.59 -24.88
N LEU A 18 1.00 1.63 -24.00
CA LEU A 18 0.27 1.87 -22.76
C LEU A 18 1.17 2.72 -21.85
N ALA A 19 0.96 4.04 -21.85
CA ALA A 19 1.60 4.94 -20.93
C ALA A 19 1.13 4.62 -19.50
N ALA A 20 1.91 3.82 -18.77
CA ALA A 20 1.72 3.61 -17.35
C ALA A 20 2.04 4.92 -16.63
N CYS A 21 1.00 5.67 -16.26
CA CYS A 21 1.16 6.75 -15.29
C CYS A 21 1.50 6.10 -13.94
N ALA A 22 2.79 6.01 -13.64
CA ALA A 22 3.26 5.69 -12.30
C ALA A 22 2.78 6.82 -11.37
N THR A 23 1.71 6.55 -10.63
CA THR A 23 1.32 7.41 -9.52
C THR A 23 2.41 7.27 -8.47
N SER A 24 3.17 8.34 -8.22
CA SER A 24 4.17 8.35 -7.16
C SER A 24 3.43 8.29 -5.82
N SER A 25 3.38 7.11 -5.21
CA SER A 25 2.99 6.99 -3.80
C SER A 25 4.17 7.50 -2.98
N PHE A 26 4.09 8.73 -2.50
CA PHE A 26 4.99 9.17 -1.44
C PHE A 26 4.44 8.58 -0.15
N ALA A 27 5.27 7.80 0.54
CA ALA A 27 4.88 7.25 1.83
C ALA A 27 4.63 8.41 2.80
N GLU A 28 3.38 8.56 3.22
CA GLU A 28 2.97 9.57 4.18
C GLU A 28 3.36 9.09 5.58
N THR A 29 3.70 10.00 6.50
CA THR A 29 4.05 9.64 7.88
C THR A 29 3.21 10.42 8.88
N LEU A 30 2.65 9.71 9.86
CA LEU A 30 1.90 10.29 10.96
C LEU A 30 2.46 9.83 12.29
N LYS A 31 2.69 10.79 13.21
CA LYS A 31 3.11 10.52 14.59
C LYS A 31 1.94 10.70 15.54
N GLY A 32 1.83 9.83 16.53
CA GLY A 32 0.79 9.92 17.54
C GLY A 32 0.87 8.82 18.58
N ARG A 33 -0.09 8.82 19.53
CA ARG A 33 -0.26 7.70 20.45
C ARG A 33 -1.22 6.68 19.88
N ILE A 34 -0.98 5.41 20.16
CA ILE A 34 -1.89 4.33 19.85
C ILE A 34 -3.13 4.47 20.74
N ASP A 35 -4.27 4.76 20.13
CA ASP A 35 -5.57 4.81 20.79
C ASP A 35 -6.11 3.39 20.99
N VAL A 36 -5.97 2.54 19.97
CA VAL A 36 -6.44 1.14 19.96
C VAL A 36 -5.48 0.28 19.15
N ALA A 37 -5.18 -0.94 19.61
CA ALA A 37 -4.52 -1.99 18.83
C ALA A 37 -5.41 -3.23 18.78
N ASN A 38 -6.08 -3.47 17.65
CA ASN A 38 -6.96 -4.61 17.45
C ASN A 38 -6.16 -5.81 16.93
N GLN A 39 -5.84 -6.73 17.83
CA GLN A 39 -5.02 -7.91 17.53
C GLN A 39 -5.68 -8.91 16.58
N SER A 40 -7.02 -8.99 16.57
CA SER A 40 -7.78 -9.89 15.71
C SER A 40 -7.83 -9.39 14.27
N ASN A 41 -8.08 -8.10 14.09
CA ASN A 41 -8.24 -7.48 12.77
C ASN A 41 -6.95 -6.91 12.20
N LYS A 42 -5.84 -6.93 12.96
CA LYS A 42 -4.54 -6.36 12.59
C LYS A 42 -4.65 -4.89 12.18
N THR A 43 -5.45 -4.14 12.94
CA THR A 43 -5.62 -2.69 12.78
C THR A 43 -5.20 -1.93 14.02
N LEU A 44 -4.61 -0.76 13.84
CA LEU A 44 -4.31 0.18 14.92
C LEU A 44 -4.96 1.53 14.65
N VAL A 45 -5.31 2.24 15.72
CA VAL A 45 -5.83 3.61 15.65
C VAL A 45 -4.78 4.55 16.24
N VAL A 46 -4.39 5.56 15.47
CA VAL A 46 -3.45 6.61 15.90
C VAL A 46 -4.01 7.96 15.48
N ALA A 47 -4.17 8.87 16.44
CA ALA A 47 -4.76 10.19 16.23
C ALA A 47 -6.14 10.13 15.53
N GLY A 48 -6.95 9.11 15.88
CA GLY A 48 -8.26 8.89 15.28
C GLY A 48 -8.28 8.28 13.87
N ILE A 49 -7.12 7.97 13.27
CA ILE A 49 -7.02 7.29 11.97
C ILE A 49 -6.81 5.79 12.19
N THR A 50 -7.65 4.97 11.56
CA THR A 50 -7.50 3.51 11.55
C THR A 50 -6.56 3.09 10.43
N PHE A 51 -5.42 2.51 10.80
CA PHE A 51 -4.45 1.91 9.90
C PHE A 51 -4.64 0.40 9.84
N GLN A 52 -4.63 -0.14 8.62
CA GLN A 52 -4.55 -1.57 8.36
C GLN A 52 -3.08 -1.98 8.28
N THR A 53 -2.73 -3.11 8.88
CA THR A 53 -1.43 -3.74 8.70
C THR A 53 -1.57 -5.00 7.88
N ASN A 54 -0.53 -5.37 7.16
CA ASN A 54 -0.49 -6.58 6.35
C ASN A 54 0.85 -7.29 6.55
N ALA A 55 1.09 -8.36 5.77
CA ALA A 55 2.33 -9.13 5.85
C ALA A 55 3.58 -8.34 5.42
N GLU A 56 3.42 -7.20 4.76
CA GLU A 56 4.51 -6.32 4.30
C GLU A 56 4.78 -5.17 5.27
N THR A 57 3.94 -4.97 6.28
CA THR A 57 4.15 -3.92 7.28
C THR A 57 5.43 -4.21 8.06
N ASP A 58 6.38 -3.29 7.98
CA ASP A 58 7.65 -3.33 8.70
C ASP A 58 7.47 -2.79 10.13
N TYR A 59 8.18 -3.38 11.09
CA TYR A 59 8.16 -2.96 12.49
C TYR A 59 9.58 -2.65 12.93
N SER A 60 9.78 -1.56 13.67
CA SER A 60 11.09 -1.27 14.26
C SER A 60 11.54 -2.38 15.21
N GLU A 61 12.84 -2.45 15.47
CA GLU A 61 13.45 -3.53 16.27
C GLU A 61 12.86 -3.65 17.69
N GLU A 62 12.40 -2.53 18.26
CA GLU A 62 11.76 -2.48 19.57
C GLU A 62 10.34 -3.07 19.56
N LEU A 63 9.65 -2.96 18.42
CA LEU A 63 8.31 -3.49 18.24
C LEU A 63 8.34 -4.93 17.74
N GLN A 64 9.20 -5.26 16.78
CA GLN A 64 9.36 -6.59 16.14
C GLN A 64 8.13 -7.11 15.37
N ALA A 65 6.92 -6.90 15.88
CA ALA A 65 5.68 -7.40 15.33
C ALA A 65 4.47 -6.64 15.86
N PHE A 66 3.33 -6.77 15.17
CA PHE A 66 2.04 -6.20 15.57
C PHE A 66 1.62 -6.58 17.01
N ALA A 67 1.98 -7.80 17.45
CA ALA A 67 1.60 -8.31 18.77
C ALA A 67 2.15 -7.47 19.94
N ASN A 68 3.22 -6.71 19.71
CA ASN A 68 3.86 -5.88 20.72
C ASN A 68 3.32 -4.43 20.75
N LEU A 69 2.44 -4.07 19.81
CA LEU A 69 1.74 -2.79 19.83
C LEU A 69 0.72 -2.74 20.97
N LYS A 70 0.78 -1.67 21.77
CA LYS A 70 -0.04 -1.45 22.96
C LYS A 70 -0.59 -0.04 22.96
N GLN A 71 -1.81 0.10 23.45
CA GLN A 71 -2.44 1.39 23.69
C GLN A 71 -1.53 2.30 24.54
N GLY A 72 -1.47 3.58 24.17
CA GLY A 72 -0.67 4.61 24.85
C GLY A 72 0.76 4.77 24.33
N GLN A 73 1.32 3.77 23.62
CA GLN A 73 2.63 3.90 22.99
C GLN A 73 2.62 5.03 21.97
N LYS A 74 3.69 5.83 21.97
CA LYS A 74 3.92 6.84 20.95
C LYS A 74 4.61 6.16 19.78
N VAL A 75 4.09 6.36 18.57
CA VAL A 75 4.59 5.71 17.36
C VAL A 75 4.61 6.69 16.20
N SER A 76 5.47 6.39 15.22
CA SER A 76 5.43 6.94 13.88
C SER A 76 4.93 5.86 12.92
N VAL A 77 3.89 6.16 12.14
CA VAL A 77 3.30 5.27 11.16
C VAL A 77 3.56 5.85 9.78
N GLU A 78 4.41 5.18 9.01
CA GLU A 78 4.56 5.39 7.57
C GLU A 78 3.46 4.59 6.87
N PHE A 79 2.71 5.19 5.94
CA PHE A 79 1.55 4.55 5.32
C PHE A 79 1.36 4.96 3.86
N ASP A 80 0.69 4.10 3.11
CA ASP A 80 0.11 4.42 1.81
C ASP A 80 -1.39 4.65 1.95
N ARG A 81 -1.91 5.60 1.18
CA ARG A 81 -3.35 5.84 1.05
C ARG A 81 -3.85 5.25 -0.25
N SER A 82 -4.76 4.29 -0.15
CA SER A 82 -5.45 3.70 -1.30
C SER A 82 -6.89 4.20 -1.36
N GLY A 83 -7.21 5.02 -2.36
CA GLY A 83 -8.53 5.65 -2.47
C GLY A 83 -8.83 6.61 -1.31
N SER A 84 -10.11 6.82 -1.01
CA SER A 84 -10.49 7.94 -0.13
C SER A 84 -10.28 7.67 1.35
N ASN A 85 -10.33 6.44 1.86
CA ASN A 85 -10.29 6.17 3.31
C ASN A 85 -9.58 4.86 3.71
N VAL A 86 -8.71 4.32 2.87
CA VAL A 86 -7.92 3.13 3.22
C VAL A 86 -6.48 3.54 3.46
N TYR A 87 -6.02 3.35 4.70
CA TYR A 87 -4.67 3.67 5.15
C TYR A 87 -3.96 2.36 5.49
N THR A 88 -2.95 2.00 4.72
CA THR A 88 -2.18 0.77 4.92
C THR A 88 -0.80 1.12 5.45
N ALA A 89 -0.48 0.68 6.67
CA ALA A 89 0.81 0.92 7.27
C ALA A 89 1.91 0.15 6.53
N LYS A 90 2.97 0.87 6.17
CA LYS A 90 4.19 0.34 5.56
C LYS A 90 5.29 0.14 6.58
N ARG A 91 5.44 1.07 7.53
CA ARG A 91 6.36 0.93 8.66
C ARG A 91 5.77 1.51 9.92
N ILE A 92 5.94 0.82 11.04
CA ILE A 92 5.58 1.32 12.36
C ILE A 92 6.83 1.35 13.23
N THR A 93 7.15 2.52 13.75
CA THR A 93 8.33 2.76 14.59
C THR A 93 7.89 3.23 15.96
N LEU A 94 8.45 2.65 17.02
CA LEU A 94 8.26 3.15 18.38
C LEU A 94 9.01 4.47 18.56
N GLU A 95 8.34 5.46 19.14
CA GLU A 95 8.95 6.75 19.45
C GLU A 95 9.19 6.85 20.95
N GLU A 96 10.34 7.41 21.34
CA GLU A 96 10.67 7.77 22.72
C GLU A 96 9.74 8.85 23.30
#